data_AF-A0A6B3H446-F1
#
_entry.id   AF-A0A6B3H446-F1
#
_cell.length_a   1.000
_cell.length_b   1.000
_cell.length_c   1.000
_cell.angle_alpha   90.00
_cell.angle_beta   90.00
_cell.angle_gamma   90.00
#
_symmetry.space_group_name_H-M   'P 1'
#
loop_
_entity.id
_entity.type
_entity.pdbx_description
1 polymer ?
#
loop_
_entity_poly.entity_id
_entity_poly.type
_entity_poly.pdbx_seq_one_letter_code
_entity_poly.pdbx_strand_id
1 'polypeptide(L)' 'MAATTHTVTNQVPPLVGYDVYTADRALSEAVERHIEPGVLPGAQEELGALGRAAG' A
#
# COMPACT_ATOMS: atom_id res chain seq x y z
N MET A 1 -18.57 -10.33 33.00
CA MET A 1 -18.66 -10.11 31.54
C MET A 1 -19.88 -10.86 31.03
N ALA A 2 -20.63 -10.31 30.06
CA ALA A 2 -21.78 -11.01 29.49
C ALA A 2 -21.33 -12.23 28.66
N ALA A 3 -22.15 -13.28 28.61
CA ALA A 3 -21.87 -14.47 27.82
C ALA A 3 -21.90 -14.14 26.31
N THR A 4 -20.97 -14.70 25.53
CA THR A 4 -20.95 -14.55 24.06
C THR A 4 -22.06 -15.40 23.44
N THR A 5 -22.71 -14.90 22.39
CA THR A 5 -23.81 -15.61 21.69
C THR A 5 -23.35 -16.38 20.45
N HIS A 6 -22.10 -16.16 20.02
CA HIS A 6 -21.51 -16.81 18.85
C HIS A 6 -19.98 -16.68 18.88
N THR A 7 -19.32 -17.40 17.97
CA THR A 7 -17.89 -17.25 17.66
C THR A 7 -17.75 -16.54 16.33
N VAL A 8 -16.91 -15.52 16.26
CA VAL A 8 -16.58 -14.85 15.00
C VAL A 8 -15.56 -15.72 14.24
N THR A 9 -15.93 -16.16 13.04
CA THR A 9 -15.08 -16.98 12.17
C THR A 9 -14.87 -16.28 10.82
N ASN A 10 -14.00 -16.84 9.97
CA ASN A 10 -13.70 -16.33 8.63
C ASN A 10 -13.22 -14.86 8.60
N GLN A 11 -12.44 -14.45 9.61
CA GLN A 11 -11.79 -13.13 9.61
C GLN A 11 -10.47 -13.24 8.87
N VAL A 12 -10.42 -12.63 7.68
CA VAL A 12 -9.15 -12.48 6.97
C VAL A 12 -8.24 -11.54 7.77
N PRO A 13 -6.92 -11.83 7.85
CA PRO A 13 -5.98 -10.89 8.45
C PRO A 13 -6.02 -9.56 7.68
N PRO A 14 -5.83 -8.42 8.37
CA PRO A 14 -5.66 -7.15 7.70
C PRO A 14 -4.38 -7.17 6.85
N LEU A 15 -4.42 -6.50 5.70
CA LEU A 15 -3.27 -6.36 4.82
C LEU A 15 -2.39 -5.19 5.30
N VAL A 16 -1.49 -5.48 6.24
CA VAL A 16 -0.63 -4.48 6.91
C VAL A 16 0.80 -4.53 6.37
N GLY A 17 1.46 -3.38 6.22
CA GLY A 17 2.83 -3.27 5.74
C GLY A 17 2.94 -3.45 4.22
N TYR A 18 1.83 -3.31 3.52
CA TYR A 18 1.76 -3.51 2.07
C TYR A 18 2.20 -2.24 1.35
N ASP A 19 3.11 -2.37 0.38
CA ASP A 19 3.54 -1.21 -0.41
C ASP A 19 2.43 -0.81 -1.39
N VAL A 20 1.51 0.05 -0.94
CA VAL A 20 0.34 0.45 -1.73
C VAL A 20 0.70 1.19 -3.00
N TYR A 21 1.92 1.75 -3.09
CA TYR A 21 2.39 2.43 -4.29
C TYR A 21 2.89 1.44 -5.34
N THR A 22 3.86 0.58 -4.99
CA THR A 22 4.44 -0.36 -5.97
C THR A 22 3.48 -1.50 -6.34
N ALA A 23 2.52 -1.81 -5.46
CA ALA A 23 1.44 -2.74 -5.75
C ALA A 23 0.42 -2.23 -6.77
N ASP A 24 0.24 -0.91 -6.88
CA ASP A 24 -0.63 -0.32 -7.89
C ASP A 24 0.17 -0.07 -9.16
N ARG A 25 -0.01 -0.99 -10.12
CA ARG A 25 0.64 -0.90 -11.42
C ARG A 25 0.17 0.32 -12.23
N ALA A 26 -1.11 0.68 -12.16
CA ALA A 26 -1.63 1.82 -12.92
C ALA A 26 -1.02 3.12 -12.40
N LEU A 27 -0.88 3.25 -11.07
CA LEU A 27 -0.27 4.38 -10.41
C LEU A 27 1.23 4.48 -10.70
N SER A 28 1.98 3.41 -10.48
CA SER A 28 3.44 3.40 -10.71
C SER A 28 3.80 3.68 -12.17
N GLU A 29 3.07 3.12 -13.14
CA GLU A 29 3.25 3.47 -14.55
C GLU A 29 2.88 4.94 -14.85
N ALA A 30 1.87 5.51 -14.19
CA ALA A 30 1.52 6.91 -14.37
C ALA A 30 2.62 7.84 -13.86
N VAL A 31 3.25 7.49 -12.73
CA VAL A 31 4.42 8.21 -12.21
C VAL A 31 5.57 8.16 -13.22
N GLU A 32 5.89 6.98 -13.75
CA GLU A 32 6.94 6.82 -14.77
C GLU A 32 6.67 7.64 -16.05
N ARG A 33 5.41 7.75 -16.47
CA ARG A 33 5.03 8.49 -17.69
C ARG A 33 5.03 10.02 -17.53
N HIS A 34 4.76 10.52 -16.32
CA HIS A 34 4.40 11.93 -16.12
C HIS A 34 5.34 12.72 -15.20
N ILE A 35 6.22 12.05 -14.46
CA ILE A 35 7.24 12.73 -13.66
C ILE A 35 8.44 13.13 -14.53
N GLU A 36 9.00 14.30 -14.23
CA GLU A 36 10.24 14.78 -14.84
C GLU A 36 11.36 13.74 -14.68
N PRO A 37 12.06 13.32 -15.75
CA PRO A 37 13.03 12.22 -15.67
C PRO A 37 14.14 12.43 -14.65
N GLY A 38 14.55 13.68 -14.41
CA GLY A 38 15.60 14.03 -13.44
C GLY A 38 15.23 13.77 -11.98
N VAL A 39 13.93 13.70 -11.65
CA VAL A 39 13.45 13.44 -10.28
C VAL A 39 12.82 12.06 -10.12
N LEU A 40 12.55 11.35 -11.22
CA LEU A 40 11.88 10.05 -11.22
C LEU A 40 12.55 9.02 -10.27
N PRO A 41 13.88 8.85 -10.24
CA PRO A 41 14.50 7.88 -9.33
C PRO A 41 14.22 8.18 -7.85
N GLY A 42 14.31 9.46 -7.46
CA GLY A 42 14.01 9.88 -6.09
C GLY A 42 12.52 9.73 -5.75
N ALA A 43 11.65 10.11 -6.69
CA ALA A 43 10.21 9.94 -6.53
C ALA A 43 9.82 8.46 -6.34
N GLN A 44 10.41 7.53 -7.10
CA GLN A 44 10.13 6.09 -6.96
C GLN A 44 10.54 5.56 -5.58
N GLU A 45 11.70 5.98 -5.07
CA GLU A 45 12.17 5.57 -3.74
C GLU A 45 11.27 6.12 -2.63
N GLU A 46 11.00 7.43 -2.66
CA GLU A 46 10.18 8.10 -1.64
C GLU A 46 8.73 7.61 -1.65
N LEU A 47 8.13 7.44 -2.83
CA LEU A 47 6.77 6.93 -2.95
C LEU A 47 6.65 5.46 -2.50
N GLY A 48 7.67 4.63 -2.75
CA GLY A 48 7.68 3.26 -2.21
C GLY A 48 7.82 3.23 -0.69
N ALA A 49 8.67 4.10 -0.12
CA ALA A 49 8.78 4.24 1.34
C ALA A 49 7.46 4.70 1.97
N LEU A 50 6.81 5.70 1.37
CA LEU A 50 5.50 6.17 1.79
C LEU A 50 4.44 5.07 1.63
N GLY A 51 4.47 4.32 0.53
CA GLY A 51 3.55 3.22 0.25
C GLY A 51 3.57 2.16 1.35
N ARG A 52 4.76 1.73 1.77
CA ARG A 52 4.90 0.77 2.88
C ARG A 52 4.51 1.32 4.24
N ALA A 53 4.64 2.63 4.47
CA ALA A 53 4.25 3.25 5.72
C ALA A 53 2.72 3.45 5.82
N ALA A 54 2.06 3.57 4.67
CA ALA A 54 0.63 3.81 4.56
C ALA A 54 -0.21 2.53 4.48
N GLY A 55 0.37 1.41 4.01
CA GLY A 55 -0.24 0.09 4.07
C GLY A 55 0.15 -0.67 5.32
#